data_AF-A0A935BGK8-F1
#
_entry.id   AF-A0A935BGK8-F1
#
_cell.length_a   1.000
_cell.length_b   1.000
_cell.length_c   1.000
_cell.angle_alpha   90.00
_cell.angle_beta   90.00
_cell.angle_gamma   90.00
#
_symmetry.space_group_name_H-M   'P 1'
#
loop_
_entity.id
_entity.type
_entity.pdbx_description
1 polymer ?
#
loop_
_entity_poly.entity_id
_entity_poly.type
_entity_poly.pdbx_seq_one_letter_code
_entity_poly.pdbx_strand_id
1 'polypeptide(L)' 'MNLPKFIVFKGIDYEVPSMEQIGEWVIDSVCETPEGECVEPDHPDSWLSLLGLI' A
#
# COMPACT_ATOMS: atom_id res chain seq x y z
N MET A 1 4.51 9.86 11.15
CA MET A 1 3.29 9.74 10.32
C MET A 1 2.35 8.80 11.07
N ASN A 2 1.05 9.10 11.13
CA ASN A 2 0.08 8.23 11.80
C ASN A 2 -0.82 7.62 10.72
N LEU A 3 -0.52 6.38 10.31
CA LEU A 3 -1.32 5.67 9.32
C LEU A 3 -2.52 5.00 10.00
N PRO A 4 -3.66 4.86 9.32
CA PRO A 4 -4.78 4.08 9.86
C PRO A 4 -4.35 2.62 10.01
N LYS A 5 -5.03 1.88 10.89
CA LYS A 5 -4.77 0.44 11.03
C LYS A 5 -5.40 -0.38 9.88
N PHE A 6 -6.49 0.13 9.30
CA PHE A 6 -7.21 -0.52 8.20
C PHE A 6 -7.63 0.49 7.16
N ILE A 7 -7.78 0.04 5.92
CA ILE A 7 -8.43 0.78 4.84
C ILE A 7 -9.53 -0.07 4.20
N VAL A 8 -10.51 0.59 3.58
CA VAL A 8 -11.50 -0.09 2.74
C VAL A 8 -11.02 -0.03 1.29
N PHE A 9 -10.78 -1.19 0.69
CA PHE A 9 -10.46 -1.33 -0.74
C PHE A 9 -11.47 -2.26 -1.39
N LYS A 10 -12.14 -1.80 -2.47
CA LYS A 10 -13.22 -2.53 -3.16
C LYS A 10 -14.32 -3.08 -2.23
N GLY A 11 -14.58 -2.38 -1.12
CA GLY A 11 -15.60 -2.75 -0.14
C GLY A 11 -15.17 -3.79 0.89
N ILE A 12 -13.88 -4.13 0.94
CA ILE A 12 -13.28 -5.06 1.91
C ILE A 12 -12.28 -4.29 2.78
N ASP A 13 -12.27 -4.58 4.09
CA ASP A 13 -11.29 -4.05 5.03
C ASP A 13 -9.96 -4.82 4.91
N TYR A 14 -8.87 -4.08 4.69
CA TYR A 14 -7.51 -4.62 4.68
C TYR A 14 -6.68 -3.97 5.78
N GLU A 15 -5.86 -4.78 6.46
CA GLU A 15 -4.90 -4.27 7.43
C GLU A 15 -3.79 -3.52 6.69
N VAL A 16 -3.46 -2.33 7.20
CA VAL A 16 -2.39 -1.53 6.63
C VAL A 16 -1.05 -2.25 6.87
N PRO A 17 -0.19 -2.36 5.84
CA PRO A 17 1.12 -3.01 5.97
C PRO A 17 1.99 -2.35 7.02
N SER A 18 2.94 -3.12 7.53
CA SER A 18 3.92 -2.60 8.48
C SER A 18 4.80 -1.52 7.85
N MET A 19 5.36 -0.64 8.68
CA MET A 19 6.30 0.38 8.20
C MET A 19 7.54 -0.22 7.51
N GLU A 20 7.94 -1.43 7.88
CA GLU A 20 9.04 -2.16 7.25
C GLU A 20 8.70 -2.53 5.80
N GLN A 21 7.54 -3.16 5.58
CA GLN A 21 7.06 -3.51 4.23
C GLN A 21 6.84 -2.26 3.36
N ILE A 22 6.27 -1.20 3.92
CA ILE A 22 6.11 0.08 3.23
C ILE A 22 7.49 0.61 2.80
N GLY A 23 8.48 0.53 3.69
CA GLY A 23 9.85 0.93 3.40
C GLY A 23 10.50 0.13 2.27
N GLU A 24 10.23 -1.18 2.19
CA GLU A 24 10.69 -2.03 1.09
C GLU A 24 10.13 -1.56 -0.25
N TRP A 25 8.82 -1.34 -0.37
CA TRP A 25 8.20 -0.90 -1.63
C TRP A 25 8.67 0.48 -2.11
N VAL A 26 9.01 1.37 -1.19
CA VAL A 26 9.58 2.69 -1.54
C VAL A 26 10.94 2.55 -2.23
N ILE A 27 11.69 1.49 -1.94
CA ILE A 27 13.05 1.26 -2.47
C ILE A 27 13.01 0.30 -3.66
N ASP A 28 12.13 -0.71 -3.63
CA ASP A 28 12.12 -1.85 -4.55
C ASP A 28 11.45 -1.57 -5.90
N SER A 29 10.96 -0.34 -6.13
CA SER A 29 10.32 0.10 -7.38
C SER A 29 9.12 -0.76 -7.81
N VAL A 30 8.57 -1.56 -6.90
CA VAL A 30 7.35 -2.34 -7.03
C VAL A 30 6.56 -2.22 -5.73
N CYS A 31 5.24 -2.32 -5.81
CA CYS A 31 4.36 -2.23 -4.65
C CYS A 31 3.16 -3.17 -4.83
N GLU A 32 2.78 -3.85 -3.76
CA GLU A 32 1.57 -4.69 -3.79
C GLU A 32 0.31 -3.84 -3.70
N THR A 33 -0.79 -4.33 -4.27
CA THR A 33 -2.15 -3.89 -3.94
C THR A 33 -2.63 -4.59 -2.67
N PRO A 34 -3.74 -4.15 -2.06
CA PRO A 34 -4.35 -4.89 -0.94
C PRO A 34 -4.75 -6.33 -1.29
N GLU A 35 -5.00 -6.62 -2.58
CA GLU A 35 -5.30 -7.97 -3.08
C GLU A 35 -4.04 -8.82 -3.34
N GLY A 36 -2.84 -8.26 -3.11
CA GLY A 36 -1.56 -8.94 -3.29
C GLY A 36 -1.04 -8.94 -4.73
N GLU A 37 -1.60 -8.11 -5.62
CA GLU A 37 -1.06 -7.96 -6.97
C GLU A 37 0.14 -7.01 -6.97
N CYS A 38 1.24 -7.41 -7.60
CA CYS A 38 2.44 -6.59 -7.70
C CYS A 38 2.30 -5.59 -8.87
N VAL A 39 2.31 -4.30 -8.56
CA VAL A 39 2.14 -3.18 -9.49
C VAL A 39 3.24 -2.13 -9.32
N GLU A 40 3.27 -1.12 -10.19
CA GLU A 40 4.17 0.03 -10.02
C GLU A 40 3.79 0.83 -8.75
N PRO A 41 4.77 1.44 -8.04
CA PRO A 41 4.54 2.21 -6.82
C PRO A 41 3.49 3.31 -6.92
N ASP A 42 3.41 3.99 -8.07
CA ASP A 42 2.47 5.08 -8.35
C ASP A 42 1.15 4.60 -8.98
N HIS A 43 0.95 3.29 -9.12
CA HIS A 43 -0.32 2.73 -9.54
C HIS A 43 -1.42 3.12 -8.53
N PRO A 44 -2.62 3.54 -8.96
CA PRO A 44 -3.67 4.05 -8.06
C PRO A 44 -4.12 3.04 -6.98
N ASP A 45 -3.98 1.75 -7.28
CA ASP A 45 -4.34 0.66 -6.37
C ASP A 45 -3.16 0.14 -5.52
N SER A 46 -1.95 0.70 -5.69
CA SER A 46 -0.80 0.33 -4.88
C SER A 46 -0.99 0.77 -3.43
N TRP A 47 -0.39 0.06 -2.48
CA TRP A 47 -0.40 0.50 -1.08
C TRP A 47 0.17 1.91 -0.90
N LEU A 48 1.21 2.29 -1.64
CA LEU A 48 1.82 3.61 -1.51
C LEU A 48 0.88 4.74 -1.95
N SER A 49 0.18 4.56 -3.08
CA SER A 49 -0.82 5.51 -3.57
C SER A 49 -2.03 5.60 -2.65
N LEU A 50 -2.55 4.43 -2.21
CA LEU A 50 -3.71 4.36 -1.31
C LEU A 50 -3.43 5.00 0.05
N LEU A 51 -2.17 4.94 0.52
CA LEU A 51 -1.73 5.59 1.76
C LEU A 51 -1.30 7.05 1.56
N GLY A 52 -1.32 7.57 0.33
CA GLY A 52 -0.94 8.95 0.00
C GLY A 52 0.54 9.25 0.23
N LEU A 53 1.40 8.26 0.02
CA LEU A 53 2.85 8.35 0.19
C LEU A 53 3.58 8.78 -1.10
N ILE A 54 2.91 8.69 -2.24
CA ILE A 54 3.35 9.13 -3.56
C ILE A 54 2.19 9.80 -4.32
#